data_AF-A0A1V3IET3-F1
#
_entry.id   AF-A0A1V3IET3-F1
#
_cell.length_a   1.000
_cell.length_b   1.000
_cell.length_c   1.000
_cell.angle_alpha   90.00
_cell.angle_beta   90.00
_cell.angle_gamma   90.00
#
_symmetry.space_group_name_H-M   'P 1'
#
loop_
_entity.id
_entity.type
_entity.pdbx_description
1 polymer ?
#
loop_
_entity_poly.entity_id
_entity_poly.type
_entity_poly.pdbx_seq_one_letter_code
_entity_poly.pdbx_strand_id
1 'polypeptide(L)'
;MTMEQINQPDMNWLDMPDMAVNFDVTTSCSCALKNADELLHYFLPYLEEWNRNRYSIHEFAKKHADKGISLWTANEVKKTESGFSAIQVFLEGDVKGYLFFHCQLLPLGTLQ
;
A
#
# COMPACT_ATOMS: atom_id res chain seq x y z
N MET A 1 25.82 -19.36 -5.86
CA MET A 1 25.50 -18.23 -6.75
C MET A 1 24.30 -18.66 -7.57
N THR A 2 23.12 -18.14 -7.25
CA THR A 2 21.87 -18.37 -7.98
C THR A 2 21.25 -16.98 -8.11
N MET A 3 21.58 -16.29 -9.20
CA MET A 3 20.70 -16.11 -10.36
C MET A 3 19.33 -15.57 -9.95
N GLU A 4 19.22 -14.24 -10.10
CA GLU A 4 18.00 -13.54 -10.50
C GLU A 4 16.86 -13.49 -9.47
N GLN A 5 17.04 -12.65 -8.44
CA GLN A 5 15.94 -11.73 -8.13
C GLN A 5 15.78 -10.80 -9.35
N ILE A 6 15.11 -11.30 -10.39
CA ILE A 6 14.63 -10.46 -11.48
C ILE A 6 13.85 -9.33 -10.81
N ASN A 7 14.22 -8.09 -11.14
CA ASN A 7 13.43 -6.88 -10.88
C ASN A 7 12.03 -7.10 -11.48
N GLN A 8 11.14 -7.77 -10.76
CA GLN A 8 9.77 -7.91 -11.19
C GLN A 8 9.19 -6.50 -11.21
N PRO A 9 8.66 -6.05 -12.36
CA PRO A 9 8.07 -4.73 -12.43
C PRO A 9 6.98 -4.62 -11.36
N ASP A 10 6.88 -3.45 -10.76
CA ASP A 10 5.79 -3.21 -9.83
C ASP A 10 4.46 -3.33 -10.57
N MET A 11 3.52 -4.04 -9.95
CA MET A 11 2.21 -4.34 -10.50
C MET A 11 1.16 -3.53 -9.77
N ASN A 12 0.11 -3.11 -10.49
CA ASN A 12 -1.05 -2.51 -9.85
C ASN A 12 -1.72 -3.58 -8.99
N TRP A 13 -2.11 -3.23 -7.77
CA TRP A 13 -2.76 -4.19 -6.88
C TRP A 13 -4.07 -4.73 -7.44
N LEU A 14 -4.77 -3.99 -8.31
CA LEU A 14 -5.99 -4.47 -8.98
C LEU A 14 -5.73 -5.61 -9.98
N ASP A 15 -4.49 -5.80 -10.41
CA ASP A 15 -4.07 -6.90 -11.28
C ASP A 15 -3.57 -8.12 -10.47
N MET A 16 -3.57 -8.03 -9.13
CA MET A 16 -3.12 -9.07 -8.21
C MET A 16 -4.32 -9.78 -7.54
N PRO A 17 -4.12 -10.93 -6.89
CA PRO A 17 -5.13 -11.49 -6.00
C PRO A 17 -5.44 -10.51 -4.87
N ASP A 18 -6.72 -10.34 -4.57
CA ASP A 18 -7.16 -9.40 -3.53
C ASP A 18 -6.72 -9.87 -2.13
N MET A 19 -6.39 -8.91 -1.28
CA MET A 19 -5.88 -9.12 0.06
C MET A 19 -6.45 -8.08 1.02
N ALA A 20 -6.33 -8.32 2.32
CA ALA A 20 -6.62 -7.34 3.35
C ALA A 20 -5.33 -6.87 4.02
N VAL A 21 -5.37 -5.64 4.54
CA VAL A 21 -4.34 -5.12 5.42
C VAL A 21 -4.68 -5.53 6.85
N ASN A 22 -3.73 -6.12 7.57
CA ASN A 22 -3.86 -6.35 9.00
C ASN A 22 -3.63 -5.03 9.76
N PHE A 23 -4.70 -4.31 10.06
CA PHE A 23 -4.65 -3.08 10.85
C PHE A 23 -4.59 -3.33 12.37
N ASP A 24 -4.65 -4.59 12.83
CA ASP A 24 -4.53 -4.93 14.26
C ASP A 24 -3.06 -5.03 14.72
N VAL A 25 -2.13 -4.94 13.78
CA VAL A 25 -0.69 -4.76 14.03
C VAL A 25 -0.26 -3.36 13.62
N THR A 26 0.89 -2.91 14.14
CA THR A 26 1.45 -1.60 13.81
C THR A 26 1.65 -1.47 12.31
N THR A 27 1.05 -0.44 11.69
CA THR A 27 1.33 -0.03 10.32
C THR A 27 2.08 1.30 10.32
N SER A 28 2.80 1.62 9.24
CA SER A 28 3.47 2.92 9.11
C SER A 28 3.52 3.41 7.68
N CYS A 29 3.70 4.72 7.51
CA CYS A 29 3.95 5.34 6.21
C CYS A 29 5.36 5.93 6.19
N SER A 30 6.04 5.84 5.06
CA SER A 30 7.31 6.51 4.83
C SER A 30 7.33 7.18 3.46
N CYS A 31 7.95 8.34 3.36
CA CYS A 31 8.09 9.08 2.11
C CYS A 31 9.48 9.72 2.04
N ALA A 32 10.19 9.51 0.92
CA ALA A 32 11.52 10.08 0.69
C ALA A 32 11.48 11.37 -0.15
N LEU A 33 10.30 11.85 -0.52
CA LEU A 33 10.11 13.07 -1.29
C LEU A 33 10.21 14.32 -0.41
N LYS A 34 10.61 15.44 -1.01
CA LYS A 34 10.75 16.73 -0.31
C LYS A 34 9.44 17.24 0.29
N ASN A 35 8.30 16.87 -0.29
CA ASN A 35 6.95 17.20 0.19
C ASN A 35 6.33 16.07 1.03
N ALA A 36 7.15 15.26 1.72
CA ALA A 36 6.68 14.14 2.54
C ALA A 36 5.57 14.52 3.52
N ASP A 37 5.72 15.64 4.24
CA ASP A 37 4.71 16.08 5.21
C ASP A 37 3.36 16.34 4.54
N GLU A 38 3.34 16.99 3.39
CA GLU A 38 2.12 17.27 2.64
C GLU A 38 1.45 15.98 2.14
N LEU A 39 2.23 15.05 1.59
CA LEU A 39 1.76 13.75 1.12
C LEU A 39 1.17 12.91 2.27
N LEU A 40 1.83 12.90 3.42
CA LEU A 40 1.36 12.18 4.61
C LEU A 40 0.08 12.80 5.16
N HIS A 41 0.00 14.12 5.30
CA HIS A 41 -1.22 14.80 5.74
C HIS A 41 -2.38 14.59 4.76
N TYR A 42 -2.11 14.58 3.45
CA TYR A 42 -3.11 14.30 2.43
C TYR A 42 -3.64 12.86 2.51
N PHE A 43 -2.76 11.88 2.71
CA PHE A 43 -3.14 10.47 2.72
C PHE A 43 -3.80 10.02 4.03
N LEU A 44 -3.49 10.66 5.16
CA LEU A 44 -3.92 10.24 6.50
C LEU A 44 -5.44 9.99 6.63
N PRO A 45 -6.35 10.87 6.14
CA PRO A 45 -7.78 10.63 6.24
C PRO A 45 -8.25 9.37 5.48
N TYR A 46 -7.61 9.05 4.36
CA TYR A 46 -7.90 7.84 3.59
C TYR A 46 -7.41 6.59 4.32
N LEU A 47 -6.24 6.67 4.94
CA LEU A 47 -5.71 5.57 5.76
C LEU A 47 -6.61 5.30 6.99
N GLU A 48 -7.08 6.35 7.65
CA GLU A 48 -8.03 6.23 8.76
C GLU A 48 -9.37 5.63 8.32
N GLU A 49 -9.88 6.04 7.15
CA GLU A 49 -11.06 5.43 6.55
C GLU A 49 -10.83 3.94 6.24
N TRP A 50 -9.69 3.60 5.66
CA TRP A 50 -9.34 2.23 5.30
C TRP A 50 -9.31 1.34 6.55
N ASN A 51 -8.64 1.78 7.61
CA ASN A 51 -8.60 1.07 8.88
C ASN A 51 -10.00 0.93 9.50
N ARG A 52 -10.79 2.01 9.53
CA ARG A 52 -12.12 2.00 10.14
C ARG A 52 -13.07 1.01 9.47
N ASN A 53 -13.07 0.97 8.14
CA ASN A 53 -14.01 0.14 7.38
C ASN A 53 -13.45 -1.24 7.02
N ARG A 54 -12.15 -1.48 7.24
CA ARG A 54 -11.48 -2.75 6.96
C ARG A 54 -11.67 -3.23 5.52
N TYR A 55 -11.65 -2.29 4.58
CA TYR A 55 -11.72 -2.61 3.15
C TYR A 55 -10.60 -3.56 2.73
N SER A 56 -10.88 -4.43 1.76
CA SER A 56 -9.82 -5.10 1.01
C SER A 56 -8.98 -4.06 0.24
N ILE A 57 -7.80 -4.48 -0.23
CA ILE A 57 -6.95 -3.64 -1.07
C ILE A 57 -7.72 -3.22 -2.33
N HIS A 58 -8.46 -4.13 -2.97
CA HIS A 58 -9.23 -3.80 -4.16
C HIS A 58 -10.39 -2.84 -3.87
N GLU A 59 -11.10 -3.04 -2.77
CA GLU A 59 -12.19 -2.14 -2.36
C GLU A 59 -11.68 -0.73 -2.14
N PHE A 60 -10.58 -0.57 -1.40
CA PHE A 60 -9.96 0.73 -1.16
C PHE A 60 -9.47 1.37 -2.47
N ALA A 61 -8.72 0.62 -3.29
CA ALA A 61 -8.17 1.12 -4.55
C ALA A 61 -9.26 1.57 -5.53
N LYS A 62 -10.35 0.79 -5.67
CA LYS A 62 -11.48 1.17 -6.54
C LYS A 62 -12.24 2.37 -6.00
N LYS A 63 -12.46 2.41 -4.68
CA LYS A 63 -13.24 3.49 -4.04
C LYS A 63 -12.59 4.85 -4.19
N HIS A 64 -11.26 4.91 -4.15
CA HIS A 64 -10.51 6.18 -4.17
C HIS A 64 -9.77 6.45 -5.48
N ALA A 65 -10.01 5.63 -6.52
CA ALA A 65 -9.44 5.84 -7.85
C ALA A 65 -9.82 7.21 -8.44
N ASP A 66 -11.04 7.68 -8.19
CA ASP A 66 -11.52 9.00 -8.65
C ASP A 66 -10.82 10.18 -7.95
N LYS A 67 -10.12 9.93 -6.84
CA LYS A 67 -9.28 10.91 -6.13
C LYS A 67 -7.83 10.89 -6.58
N GLY A 68 -7.50 10.09 -7.61
CA GLY A 68 -6.13 9.92 -8.08
C GLY A 68 -5.27 9.09 -7.12
N ILE A 69 -5.88 8.19 -6.34
CA ILE A 69 -5.14 7.24 -5.49
C ILE A 69 -5.02 5.91 -6.23
N SER A 70 -3.80 5.42 -6.40
CA SER A 70 -3.55 4.07 -6.92
C SER A 70 -2.54 3.31 -6.05
N LEU A 71 -2.75 2.00 -5.95
CA LEU A 71 -1.96 1.10 -5.12
C LEU A 71 -1.14 0.17 -5.99
N TRP A 72 0.15 0.06 -5.70
CA TRP A 72 1.09 -0.77 -6.44
C TRP A 72 1.91 -1.63 -5.49
N THR A 73 2.42 -2.76 -5.98
CA THR A 73 3.43 -3.52 -5.26
C THR A 73 4.69 -2.67 -5.06
N ALA A 74 5.49 -3.00 -4.07
CA ALA A 74 6.81 -2.42 -3.87
C ALA A 74 7.83 -3.56 -3.81
N ASN A 75 8.08 -4.21 -4.95
CA ASN A 75 8.88 -5.44 -5.03
C ASN A 75 10.34 -5.23 -4.62
N GLU A 76 10.85 -4.00 -4.75
CA GLU A 76 12.19 -3.61 -4.29
C GLU A 76 12.30 -3.53 -2.76
N VAL A 77 11.17 -3.37 -2.06
CA VAL A 77 11.13 -3.36 -0.59
C VAL A 77 11.16 -4.79 -0.09
N LYS A 78 12.30 -5.19 0.46
CA LYS A 78 12.47 -6.53 1.04
C LYS A 78 11.42 -6.77 2.12
N LYS A 79 10.65 -7.85 1.95
CA LYS A 79 9.77 -8.35 3.01
C LYS A 79 10.61 -8.68 4.23
N THR A 80 10.16 -8.23 5.40
CA THR A 80 10.81 -8.59 6.65
C THR A 80 10.50 -10.04 7.00
N GLU A 81 11.33 -10.67 7.83
CA GLU A 81 11.06 -12.00 8.39
C GLU A 81 9.75 -12.03 9.20
N SER A 82 9.32 -10.87 9.71
CA SER A 82 8.03 -10.69 10.41
C SER A 82 6.82 -10.57 9.48
N GLY A 83 6.98 -10.72 8.17
CA GLY A 83 5.89 -10.69 7.19
C GLY A 83 5.40 -9.30 6.79
N PHE A 84 6.12 -8.24 7.19
CA PHE A 84 5.81 -6.89 6.72
C PHE A 84 6.21 -6.74 5.25
N SER A 85 5.31 -6.13 4.49
CA SER A 85 5.47 -5.75 3.11
C SER A 85 5.19 -4.26 2.97
N ALA A 86 5.56 -3.68 1.83
CA ALA A 86 5.18 -2.32 1.48
C ALA A 86 4.20 -2.31 0.30
N ILE A 87 3.20 -1.44 0.40
CA ILE A 87 2.38 -1.01 -0.73
C ILE A 87 2.89 0.36 -1.14
N GLN A 88 3.17 0.56 -2.42
CA GLN A 88 3.42 1.90 -2.94
C GLN A 88 2.07 2.56 -3.23
N VAL A 89 1.86 3.73 -2.62
CA VAL A 89 0.64 4.53 -2.78
C VAL A 89 1.01 5.73 -3.65
N PHE A 90 0.48 5.77 -4.87
CA PHE A 90 0.61 6.94 -5.75
C PHE A 90 -0.57 7.87 -5.54
N LEU A 91 -0.26 9.17 -5.48
CA LEU A 91 -1.19 10.27 -5.34
C LEU A 91 -1.06 11.16 -6.58
N GLU A 92 -2.13 11.28 -7.36
CA GLU A 92 -2.19 12.05 -8.61
C GLU A 92 -3.27 13.15 -8.58
N GLY A 93 -3.98 13.29 -7.45
CA GLY A 93 -5.01 14.30 -7.22
C GLY A 93 -4.43 15.68 -6.90
N ASP A 94 -4.97 16.31 -5.84
CA ASP A 94 -4.59 17.67 -5.43
C ASP A 94 -3.12 17.77 -4.98
N VAL A 95 -2.62 16.70 -4.35
CA VAL A 95 -1.21 16.54 -4.00
C VAL A 95 -0.63 15.40 -4.84
N LYS A 96 0.53 15.66 -5.46
CA LYS A 96 1.18 14.71 -6.35
C LYS A 96 2.46 14.13 -5.77
N GLY A 97 2.60 12.82 -5.84
CA GLY A 97 3.77 12.10 -5.37
C GLY A 97 3.45 10.65 -5.04
N TYR A 98 4.31 10.03 -4.24
CA TYR A 98 4.09 8.69 -3.74
C TYR A 98 4.63 8.53 -2.33
N LEU A 99 4.08 7.57 -1.61
CA LEU A 99 4.57 7.13 -0.31
C LEU A 99 4.55 5.60 -0.25
N PHE A 100 5.29 5.03 0.69
CA PHE A 100 5.22 3.61 1.03
C PHE A 100 4.38 3.42 2.28
N PHE A 101 3.39 2.55 2.17
CA PHE A 101 2.59 2.07 3.28
C PHE A 101 3.07 0.69 3.72
N HIS A 102 3.73 0.64 4.87
CA HIS A 102 4.28 -0.57 5.47
C HIS A 102 3.21 -1.25 6.30
N CYS A 103 2.88 -2.47 5.93
CA CYS A 103 1.79 -3.23 6.53
C CYS A 103 2.04 -4.74 6.44
N GLN A 104 1.24 -5.49 7.20
CA GLN A 104 1.11 -6.93 7.01
C GLN A 104 -0.12 -7.21 6.15
N LEU A 105 0.05 -8.10 5.15
CA LEU A 105 -1.02 -8.49 4.23
C LEU A 105 -1.59 -9.86 4.62
N LEU A 106 -2.91 -9.99 4.52
CA LEU A 106 -3.64 -11.21 4.80
C LEU A 106 -4.42 -11.65 3.54
N PRO A 107 -4.38 -12.92 3.15
CA PRO A 107 -5.29 -13.44 2.15
C PRO A 107 -6.73 -13.28 2.61
N LEU A 108 -7.63 -12.88 1.69
CA LEU A 108 -9.06 -12.87 1.96
C LEU A 108 -9.54 -14.30 2.27
N GLY A 109 -10.22 -14.47 3.41
CA GLY A 109 -10.68 -15.78 3.90
C GLY A 109 -9.83 -16.40 5.02
N THR A 110 -8.77 -15.73 5.47
CA THR A 110 -7.97 -16.17 6.64
C THR A 110 -8.46 -15.61 7.99
N LEU A 111 -9.53 -14.81 7.98
CA LEU A 111 -10.28 -14.45 9.18
C LEU A 111 -11.21 -15.64 9.52
N GLN A 112 -10.67 -16.60 10.27
CA GLN A 112 -11.45 -17.57 11.04
C GLN A 112 -11.57 -17.12 12.48
#